data_AF-A0A424NU35-F1
#
_entry.id   AF-A0A424NU35-F1
#
_cell.length_a   1.000
_cell.length_b   1.000
_cell.length_c   1.000
_cell.angle_alpha   90.00
_cell.angle_beta   90.00
_cell.angle_gamma   90.00
#
_symmetry.space_group_name_H-M   'P 1'
#
loop_
_entity.id
_entity.type
_entity.pdbx_description
1 polymer ?
#
loop_
_entity_poly.entity_id
_entity_poly.type
_entity_poly.pdbx_seq_one_letter_code
_entity_poly.pdbx_strand_id
1 'polypeptide(L)' 'MKITNDEQAYLQALVLAITAPNDEKSLECQKIAASIEPRLTEKQIDLCKKGIEVCMELL' A
#
# COMPACT_ATOMS: atom_id res chain seq x y z
N MET A 1 1.02 12.70 11.54
CA MET A 1 1.98 11.58 11.69
C MET A 1 3.04 11.72 10.61
N LYS A 2 4.32 11.87 10.94
CA LYS A 2 5.39 11.72 9.94
C LYS A 2 5.53 10.23 9.66
N ILE A 3 5.25 9.81 8.44
CA ILE A 3 5.53 8.43 8.01
C ILE A 3 7.04 8.25 8.13
N THR A 4 7.46 7.33 8.99
CA THR A 4 8.88 7.20 9.41
C THR A 4 9.59 6.03 8.75
N ASN A 5 8.90 5.24 7.91
CA ASN A 5 9.48 4.13 7.17
C ASN A 5 8.71 3.89 5.85
N ASP A 6 9.43 3.59 4.76
CA ASP A 6 8.90 3.29 3.43
C ASP A 6 7.85 2.16 3.47
N GLU A 7 7.95 1.22 4.42
CA GLU A 7 6.95 0.15 4.63
C GLU A 7 5.55 0.70 4.93
N GLN A 8 5.44 1.68 5.83
CA GLN A 8 4.16 2.28 6.19
C GLN A 8 3.59 3.10 5.03
N ALA A 9 4.45 3.79 4.28
CA ALA A 9 4.06 4.52 3.09
C ALA A 9 3.50 3.58 2.01
N TYR A 10 4.18 2.46 1.77
CA TYR A 10 3.75 1.44 0.83
C TYR A 10 2.42 0.82 1.23
N LEU A 11 2.29 0.41 2.49
CA LEU A 11 1.05 -0.15 3.02
C LEU A 11 -0.14 0.83 2.88
N GLN A 12 0.04 2.09 3.27
CA GLN A 12 -1.01 3.10 3.13
C GLN A 12 -1.38 3.37 1.68
N ALA A 13 -0.39 3.43 0.77
CA ALA A 13 -0.65 3.64 -0.65
C ALA A 13 -1.48 2.50 -1.25
N LEU A 14 -1.19 1.26 -0.87
CA LEU A 14 -1.97 0.11 -1.31
C LEU A 14 -3.39 0.13 -0.73
N VAL A 15 -3.56 0.36 0.57
CA VAL A 15 -4.89 0.47 1.20
C VAL A 15 -5.72 1.55 0.52
N LEU A 16 -5.13 2.73 0.27
CA LEU A 16 -5.81 3.81 -0.42
C LEU A 16 -6.19 3.46 -1.86
N ALA A 17 -5.37 2.69 -2.57
CA ALA A 17 -5.70 2.21 -3.90
C ALA A 17 -6.95 1.31 -3.89
N ILE A 18 -7.11 0.49 -2.86
CA ILE A 18 -8.25 -0.43 -2.69
C ILE A 18 -9.51 0.33 -2.27
N THR A 19 -9.39 1.25 -1.32
CA THR A 19 -10.54 2.00 -0.77
C THR A 19 -10.84 3.29 -1.52
N ALA A 20 -10.19 3.51 -2.67
CA ALA A 20 -10.38 4.73 -3.45
C ALA A 20 -11.84 4.83 -3.94
N PRO A 21 -12.42 6.05 -3.99
CA PRO A 21 -13.81 6.23 -4.39
C PRO A 21 -14.04 6.11 -5.90
N ASN A 22 -12.97 6.07 -6.71
CA ASN A 22 -13.02 5.90 -8.15
C ASN A 22 -11.71 5.33 -8.70
N ASP A 23 -11.76 4.85 -9.94
CA ASP A 23 -10.64 4.19 -10.61
C ASP A 23 -9.45 5.11 -10.86
N GLU A 24 -9.69 6.40 -11.13
CA GLU A 24 -8.63 7.38 -11.35
C GLU A 24 -7.75 7.52 -10.10
N LYS A 25 -8.36 7.73 -8.93
CA LYS A 25 -7.66 7.81 -7.64
C LYS A 25 -7.06 6.48 -7.22
N SER A 26 -7.73 5.36 -7.53
CA SER A 26 -7.16 4.03 -7.31
C SER A 26 -5.84 3.89 -8.07
N LEU A 27 -5.84 4.24 -9.36
CA LEU A 27 -4.66 4.18 -10.21
C LEU A 27 -3.54 5.11 -9.76
N GLU A 28 -3.86 6.33 -9.30
CA GLU A 28 -2.86 7.23 -8.71
C GLU A 28 -2.20 6.62 -7.48
N CYS A 29 -2.98 6.03 -6.58
CA CYS A 29 -2.46 5.37 -5.38
C CYS A 29 -1.60 4.14 -5.72
N GLN A 30 -1.98 3.37 -6.76
CA GLN A 30 -1.16 2.26 -7.27
C GLN A 30 0.19 2.74 -7.80
N LYS A 31 0.22 3.87 -8.53
CA LYS A 31 1.48 4.47 -9.01
C LYS A 31 2.38 4.92 -7.86
N ILE A 32 1.80 5.47 -6.79
CA ILE A 32 2.54 5.83 -5.58
C ILE A 32 3.15 4.57 -4.94
N ALA A 33 2.34 3.51 -4.75
CA ALA A 33 2.84 2.25 -4.21
C ALA A 33 4.00 1.69 -5.06
N ALA A 34 3.84 1.68 -6.39
CA ALA A 34 4.87 1.23 -7.32
C ALA A 34 6.15 2.07 -7.28
N SER A 35 6.08 3.35 -6.89
CA SER A 35 7.26 4.21 -6.71
C SER A 35 8.04 3.92 -5.42
N ILE A 36 7.38 3.30 -4.43
CA ILE A 36 7.96 2.97 -3.12
C ILE A 36 8.48 1.52 -3.12
N GLU A 37 7.80 0.61 -3.83
CA GLU A 37 8.13 -0.82 -3.91
C GLU A 37 9.63 -1.12 -4.13
N PRO A 38 10.36 -0.42 -5.02
CA PRO A 38 11.78 -0.69 -5.26
C PRO A 38 12.70 -0.37 -4.08
N ARG A 39 12.21 0.35 -3.07
CA ARG A 39 12.96 0.72 -1.85
C ARG A 39 12.82 -0.32 -0.75
N LEU A 40 11.93 -1.30 -0.94
CA LEU A 40 11.63 -2.34 0.02
C LEU A 40 12.27 -3.66 -0.39
N THR A 41 12.57 -4.49 0.61
CA THR A 41 12.94 -5.88 0.40
C THR A 41 11.71 -6.72 0.07
N GLU A 42 11.89 -7.86 -0.61
CA GLU A 42 10.79 -8.81 -0.89
C GLU A 42 10.03 -9.22 0.37
N LYS A 43 10.73 -9.41 1.50
CA LYS A 43 10.11 -9.76 2.77
C LYS A 43 9.19 -8.65 3.30
N GLN A 44 9.58 -7.39 3.15
CA GLN A 44 8.77 -6.24 3.55
C GLN A 44 7.53 -6.09 2.66
N ILE A 45 7.69 -6.31 1.35
CA ILE A 45 6.58 -6.28 0.38
C ILE A 45 5.57 -7.39 0.70
N ASP A 46 6.04 -8.62 0.95
CA ASP A 46 5.21 -9.77 1.30
C ASP A 46 4.42 -9.53 2.60
N LEU A 47 5.07 -8.99 3.63
CA LEU A 47 4.43 -8.60 4.89
C LEU A 47 3.32 -7.56 4.67
N CYS A 48 3.58 -6.54 3.85
CA CYS A 48 2.58 -5.51 3.56
C CYS A 48 1.37 -6.08 2.80
N LYS A 49 1.60 -6.93 1.80
CA LYS A 49 0.53 -7.56 1.00
C LYS A 49 -0.33 -8.49 1.85
N LYS A 50 0.28 -9.33 2.68
CA LYS A 50 -0.44 -10.18 3.66
C LYS A 50 -1.25 -9.37 4.67
N GLY A 51 -0.68 -8.27 5.16
CA GLY A 51 -1.38 -7.38 6.10
C GLY A 51 -2.64 -6.77 5.49
N ILE A 52 -2.62 -6.47 4.18
CA ILE A 52 -3.78 -5.94 3.46
C ILE A 52 -4.86 -7.00 3.27
N GLU A 53 -4.48 -8.23 2.91
CA GLU A 53 -5.44 -9.35 2.78
C GLU A 53 -6.23 -9.54 4.07
N VAL A 54 -5.54 -9.59 5.22
CA VAL A 54 -6.18 -9.70 6.55
C VAL A 54 -7.08 -8.50 6.85
N CYS A 55 -6.64 -7.28 6.54
CA CYS A 55 -7.45 -6.08 6.74
C CYS A 55 -8.70 -6.05 5.86
N MET A 56 -8.64 -6.59 4.63
CA MET A 56 -9.80 -6.68 3.74
C MET A 56 -10.79 -7.78 4.14
N GLU A 57 -10.31 -8.89 4.69
CA GLU A 57 -11.20 -9.96 5.19
C GLU A 57 -12.08 -9.50 6.37
N LEU A 58 -11.71 -8.41 7.04
CA LEU A 58 -12.42 -7.85 8.19
C LEU A 58 -13.32 -6.65 7.85
N LEU A 59 -13.37 -6.23 6.58
CA LEU A 59 -14.16 -5.10 6.06
C LEU A 59 -15.48 -5.59 5.42
#